data_AF-A0A9E1S9T3-F1
#
_entry.id   AF-A0A9E1S9T3-F1
#
_cell.length_a   1.000
_cell.length_b   1.000
_cell.length_c   1.000
_cell.angle_alpha   90.00
_cell.angle_beta   90.00
_cell.angle_gamma   90.00
#
_symmetry.space_group_name_H-M   'P 1'
#
loop_
_entity.id
_entity.type
_entity.pdbx_description
1 polymer ?
#
loop_
_entity_poly.entity_id
_entity_poly.type
_entity_poly.pdbx_seq_one_letter_code
_entity_poly.pdbx_strand_id
1 'polypeptide(L)'
;MGFQQFIYLLLGVAILLVIIAVAMINNTIRLALYSKRFTIKTMQLVGAKGSFIRQPFLLQAILQGVISAIIGMFILVSVFYASNNVFDTFEITFSQSSFIILASSLLGLGIFITVLSTWFALNKYLRMSLDDLYS
;
A
#
# COMPACT_ATOMS: atom_id res chain seq x y z
N MET A 1 -31.85 -6.72 -10.55
CA MET A 1 -31.51 -6.61 -9.12
C MET A 1 -30.25 -7.41 -8.72
N GLY A 2 -29.81 -8.43 -9.47
CA GLY A 2 -28.62 -9.23 -9.10
C GLY A 2 -27.27 -8.50 -9.16
N PHE A 3 -27.06 -7.56 -10.09
CA PHE A 3 -25.75 -6.90 -10.28
C PHE A 3 -25.31 -6.05 -9.07
N GLN A 4 -26.26 -5.43 -8.37
CA GLN A 4 -26.00 -4.65 -7.15
C GLN A 4 -25.52 -5.54 -5.99
N GLN A 5 -26.08 -6.76 -5.85
CA GLN A 5 -25.64 -7.72 -4.82
C GLN A 5 -24.21 -8.21 -5.04
N PHE A 6 -23.81 -8.44 -6.29
CA PHE A 6 -22.41 -8.78 -6.62
C PHE A 6 -21.45 -7.65 -6.26
N ILE A 7 -21.83 -6.39 -6.51
CA ILE A 7 -21.02 -5.22 -6.15
C ILE A 7 -20.85 -5.16 -4.63
N TYR A 8 -21.92 -5.31 -3.83
CA TYR A 8 -21.81 -5.30 -2.37
C TYR A 8 -20.93 -6.44 -1.82
N LEU A 9 -21.00 -7.63 -2.41
CA LEU A 9 -20.16 -8.76 -2.01
C LEU A 9 -18.68 -8.48 -2.30
N LEU A 10 -18.35 -8.02 -3.52
CA LEU A 10 -17.00 -7.61 -3.89
C LEU A 10 -16.46 -6.50 -2.99
N LEU A 11 -17.30 -5.53 -2.65
CA LEU A 11 -16.94 -4.43 -1.76
C LEU A 11 -16.65 -4.95 -0.35
N GLY A 12 -17.45 -5.91 0.16
CA GLY A 12 -17.19 -6.58 1.42
C GLY A 12 -15.86 -7.33 1.46
N VAL A 13 -15.54 -8.08 0.39
CA VAL A 13 -14.24 -8.78 0.26
C VAL A 13 -13.08 -7.77 0.19
N ALA A 14 -13.24 -6.69 -0.57
CA ALA A 14 -12.22 -5.64 -0.67
C ALA A 14 -11.91 -5.02 0.70
N ILE A 15 -12.92 -4.70 1.50
CA ILE A 15 -12.75 -4.18 2.87
C ILE A 15 -12.00 -5.20 3.74
N LEU A 16 -12.36 -6.49 3.66
CA LEU A 16 -11.72 -7.55 4.43
C LEU A 16 -10.22 -7.65 4.08
N LEU A 17 -9.88 -7.60 2.79
CA LEU A 17 -8.49 -7.62 2.34
C LEU A 17 -7.69 -6.41 2.86
N VAL A 18 -8.31 -5.22 2.90
CA VAL A 18 -7.67 -4.03 3.49
C VAL A 18 -7.38 -4.25 4.98
N ILE A 19 -8.30 -4.85 5.73
CA ILE A 19 -8.10 -5.16 7.16
C ILE A 19 -6.93 -6.13 7.33
N ILE A 20 -6.86 -7.20 6.53
CA ILE A 20 -5.75 -8.17 6.59
C ILE A 20 -4.42 -7.48 6.26
N ALA A 21 -4.38 -6.64 5.22
CA ALA A 21 -3.18 -5.91 4.85
C ALA A 21 -2.69 -5.01 5.99
N VAL A 22 -3.59 -4.27 6.65
CA VAL A 22 -3.27 -3.45 7.82
C VAL A 22 -2.74 -4.30 8.98
N ALA A 23 -3.35 -5.46 9.24
CA ALA A 23 -2.88 -6.39 10.28
C ALA A 23 -1.47 -6.93 9.98
N MET A 24 -1.19 -7.27 8.73
CA MET A 24 0.15 -7.67 8.29
C MET A 24 1.18 -6.56 8.49
N ILE A 25 0.88 -5.34 8.03
CA ILE A 25 1.77 -4.18 8.20
C ILE A 25 2.09 -3.94 9.68
N ASN A 26 1.08 -4.02 10.56
CA ASN A 26 1.28 -3.88 12.00
C ASN A 26 2.25 -4.93 12.56
N ASN A 27 2.12 -6.18 12.13
CA ASN A 27 3.01 -7.25 12.56
C ASN A 27 4.45 -7.05 12.04
N THR A 28 4.58 -6.64 10.77
CA THR A 28 5.89 -6.36 10.16
C THR A 28 6.61 -5.20 10.85
N ILE A 29 5.90 -4.10 11.19
CA ILE A 29 6.49 -2.96 11.91
C ILE A 29 6.99 -3.41 13.29
N ARG A 30 6.18 -4.19 14.02
CA ARG A 30 6.56 -4.73 15.33
C ARG A 30 7.85 -5.55 15.23
N LEU A 31 7.90 -6.49 14.29
CA LEU A 31 9.07 -7.34 14.07
C LEU A 31 10.31 -6.52 13.70
N ALA A 32 10.14 -5.52 12.83
CA ALA A 32 11.24 -4.66 12.40
C ALA A 32 11.78 -3.76 13.53
N LEU A 33 10.91 -3.26 14.42
CA LEU A 33 11.32 -2.55 15.64
C LEU A 33 12.13 -3.44 16.57
N TYR A 34 11.68 -4.68 16.82
CA TYR A 34 12.43 -5.65 17.63
C TYR A 34 13.80 -5.97 17.03
N SER A 35 13.88 -6.17 15.72
CA SER A 35 15.13 -6.46 15.02
C SER A 35 16.12 -5.28 15.07
N LYS A 36 15.62 -4.04 14.96
CA LYS A 36 16.46 -2.82 14.97
C LYS A 36 16.62 -2.15 16.33
N ARG A 37 16.31 -2.85 17.43
CA ARG A 37 16.33 -2.30 18.80
C ARG A 37 17.66 -1.62 19.17
N PHE A 38 18.80 -2.17 18.72
CA PHE A 38 20.12 -1.58 19.00
C PHE A 38 20.33 -0.26 18.25
N THR A 39 19.99 -0.22 16.96
CA THR A 39 20.07 0.99 16.14
C THR A 39 19.16 2.10 16.65
N ILE A 40 17.96 1.75 17.14
CA ILE A 40 17.04 2.72 17.73
C ILE A 40 17.62 3.29 19.02
N LYS A 41 18.22 2.44 19.86
CA LYS A 41 18.85 2.87 21.12
C LYS A 41 20.06 3.79 20.86
N THR A 42 20.88 3.51 19.85
CA THR A 42 21.97 4.42 19.48
C THR A 42 21.45 5.75 18.91
N MET A 43 20.37 5.74 18.13
CA MET A 43 19.71 6.97 17.66
C MET A 43 19.15 7.82 18.82
N GLN A 44 18.60 7.18 19.85
CA GLN A 44 18.11 7.89 21.04
C GLN A 44 19.24 8.55 21.86
N LEU A 45 20.40 7.89 21.96
CA LEU A 45 21.57 8.41 22.70
C LEU A 45 22.16 9.69 22.07
N VAL A 46 21.96 9.89 20.76
CA VAL A 46 22.35 11.13 20.06
C VAL A 46 21.23 12.18 20.00
N GLY A 47 20.11 11.96 20.72
CA GLY A 47 18.99 12.90 20.80
C GLY A 47 18.05 12.89 19.58
N ALA A 48 18.03 11.82 18.79
CA ALA A 48 17.18 11.76 17.60
C ALA A 48 15.69 11.76 17.98
N LYS A 49 14.93 12.69 17.38
CA LYS A 49 13.48 12.80 17.57
C LYS A 49 12.77 11.55 17.03
N GLY A 50 11.64 11.16 17.63
CA GLY A 50 10.83 10.01 17.19
C GLY A 50 10.48 9.99 15.69
N SER A 51 10.43 11.17 15.04
CA SER A 51 10.26 11.30 13.58
C SER A 51 11.41 10.72 12.74
N PHE A 52 12.66 10.82 13.21
CA PHE A 52 13.83 10.24 12.52
C PHE A 52 13.77 8.71 12.49
N ILE A 53 13.12 8.08 13.48
CA ILE A 53 12.92 6.63 13.53
C ILE A 53 11.85 6.18 12.53
N ARG A 54 10.83 7.02 12.25
CA ARG A 54 9.73 6.69 11.30
C ARG A 54 10.15 6.84 9.83
N GLN A 55 11.04 7.78 9.55
CA GLN A 55 11.46 8.15 8.21
C GLN A 55 11.96 6.98 7.34
N PRO A 56 12.84 6.06 7.80
CA PRO A 56 13.29 4.94 6.97
C PRO A 56 12.15 3.97 6.60
N PHE A 57 11.15 3.81 7.46
CA PHE A 57 10.00 2.93 7.19
C PHE A 57 9.04 3.56 6.16
N LEU A 58 8.79 4.87 6.26
CA LEU A 58 8.00 5.59 5.26
C LEU A 58 8.66 5.55 3.88
N LEU A 59 9.99 5.67 3.82
CA LEU A 59 10.74 5.63 2.57
C LEU A 59 10.65 4.26 1.90
N GLN A 60 10.74 3.17 2.69
CA GLN A 60 10.51 1.82 2.18
C GLN A 60 9.07 1.62 1.66
N ALA A 61 8.08 2.18 2.33
CA ALA A 61 6.68 2.10 1.91
C ALA A 61 6.42 2.84 0.58
N ILE A 62 7.02 4.02 0.39
CA ILE A 62 6.95 4.75 -0.88
C ILE A 62 7.56 3.91 -2.01
N LEU A 63 8.76 3.34 -1.79
CA LEU A 63 9.40 2.48 -2.79
C LEU A 63 8.56 1.25 -3.13
N GLN A 64 7.99 0.58 -2.12
CA GLN A 64 7.07 -0.53 -2.34
C GLN A 64 5.81 -0.10 -3.11
N GLY A 65 5.25 1.08 -2.81
CA GLY A 65 4.09 1.63 -3.52
C GLY A 65 4.38 1.92 -4.99
N VAL A 66 5.57 2.44 -5.31
CA VAL A 66 5.99 2.65 -6.70
C VAL A 66 6.16 1.33 -7.43
N ILE A 67 6.83 0.35 -6.80
CA ILE A 67 7.07 -0.97 -7.39
C ILE A 67 5.74 -1.70 -7.64
N SER A 68 4.83 -1.69 -6.66
CA SER A 68 3.51 -2.34 -6.79
C SER A 68 2.67 -1.70 -7.88
N ALA A 69 2.71 -0.38 -8.03
CA ALA A 69 1.96 0.33 -9.05
C ALA A 69 2.50 0.06 -10.47
N ILE A 70 3.83 -0.06 -10.63
CA ILE A 70 4.45 -0.50 -11.89
C ILE A 70 4.02 -1.93 -12.24
N ILE A 71 4.07 -2.85 -11.28
CA ILE A 71 3.64 -4.25 -11.48
C ILE A 71 2.15 -4.31 -11.84
N GLY A 72 1.30 -3.55 -11.14
CA GLY A 72 -0.13 -3.47 -11.41
C GLY A 72 -0.41 -2.95 -12.83
N MET A 73 0.31 -1.92 -13.27
CA MET A 73 0.20 -1.39 -14.63
C MET A 73 0.58 -2.44 -15.68
N PHE A 74 1.66 -3.19 -15.44
CA PHE A 74 2.10 -4.26 -16.34
C PHE A 74 1.06 -5.38 -16.47
N ILE A 75 0.48 -5.80 -15.34
CA ILE A 75 -0.59 -6.81 -15.32
C ILE A 75 -1.82 -6.29 -16.06
N LEU A 76 -2.22 -5.04 -15.84
CA LEU A 76 -3.39 -4.45 -16.49
C LEU A 76 -3.23 -4.45 -18.02
N VAL A 77 -2.08 -3.99 -18.53
CA VAL A 77 -1.76 -4.01 -19.97
C VAL A 77 -1.74 -5.44 -20.52
N SER A 78 -1.16 -6.39 -19.77
CA SER A 78 -1.10 -7.80 -20.18
C SER A 78 -2.49 -8.43 -20.28
N VAL A 79 -3.35 -8.19 -19.30
CA VAL A 79 -4.75 -8.66 -19.30
C VAL A 79 -5.53 -8.02 -20.44
N PHE A 80 -5.33 -6.73 -20.69
CA PHE A 80 -5.96 -6.04 -21.81
C PHE A 80 -5.60 -6.67 -23.16
N TYR A 81 -4.30 -6.90 -23.40
CA TYR A 81 -3.83 -7.54 -24.63
C TYR A 81 -4.35 -8.98 -24.75
N ALA A 82 -4.37 -9.74 -23.65
CA ALA A 82 -4.93 -11.10 -23.64
C ALA A 82 -6.44 -11.11 -23.94
N SER A 83 -7.22 -10.20 -23.36
CA SER A 83 -8.66 -10.11 -23.61
C SER A 83 -8.99 -9.71 -25.05
N ASN A 84 -8.22 -8.80 -25.64
CA ASN A 84 -8.43 -8.37 -27.02
C ASN A 84 -8.24 -9.53 -28.01
N ASN A 85 -7.26 -10.40 -27.78
CA ASN A 85 -7.01 -11.60 -28.61
C ASN A 85 -8.08 -12.70 -28.46
N VAL A 86 -8.80 -12.76 -27.33
CA VAL A 86 -9.78 -13.83 -27.04
C VAL A 86 -11.21 -13.42 -27.40
N PHE A 87 -11.52 -12.12 -27.30
CA PHE A 87 -12.86 -11.59 -27.54
C PHE A 87 -12.77 -10.44 -28.56
N ASP A 88 -12.83 -10.76 -29.85
CA ASP A 88 -12.93 -9.83 -31.00
C ASP A 88 -14.12 -8.85 -30.91
N THR A 89 -14.96 -8.97 -29.87
CA THR A 89 -16.18 -8.17 -29.65
C THR A 89 -15.93 -6.90 -28.82
N PHE A 90 -14.79 -6.79 -28.13
CA PHE A 90 -14.45 -5.61 -27.33
C PHE A 90 -13.48 -4.70 -28.07
N GLU A 91 -13.98 -3.94 -29.06
CA GLU A 91 -13.29 -2.77 -29.60
C GLU A 91 -13.27 -1.64 -28.55
N ILE A 92 -12.62 -1.88 -27.41
CA ILE A 92 -12.34 -0.83 -26.43
C ILE A 92 -11.20 0.01 -27.02
N THR A 93 -11.57 0.96 -27.86
CA THR A 93 -10.65 1.95 -28.41
C THR A 93 -10.28 2.91 -27.29
N PHE A 94 -9.22 2.60 -26.55
CA PHE A 94 -8.63 3.56 -25.63
C PHE A 94 -7.96 4.66 -26.45
N SER A 95 -8.56 5.85 -26.46
CA SER A 95 -7.84 7.06 -26.86
C SER A 95 -6.59 7.20 -25.98
N GLN A 96 -5.49 7.68 -26.57
CA GLN A 96 -4.22 7.96 -25.87
C GLN A 96 -4.44 8.76 -24.57
N SER A 97 -5.43 9.66 -24.56
CA SER A 97 -5.81 10.45 -23.38
C SER A 97 -6.35 9.59 -22.23
N SER A 98 -7.19 8.60 -22.52
CA SER A 98 -7.81 7.73 -21.52
C SER A 98 -6.77 6.81 -20.87
N PHE A 99 -5.81 6.31 -21.64
CA PHE A 99 -4.71 5.49 -21.12
C PHE A 99 -3.83 6.28 -20.14
N ILE A 100 -3.49 7.53 -20.48
CA ILE A 100 -2.69 8.41 -19.60
C ILE A 100 -3.43 8.71 -18.30
N ILE A 101 -4.73 9.00 -18.35
CA ILE A 101 -5.55 9.24 -17.15
C ILE A 101 -5.62 7.97 -16.29
N LEU A 102 -5.79 6.81 -16.90
CA LEU A 102 -5.86 5.54 -16.18
C LEU A 102 -4.51 5.20 -15.53
N ALA A 103 -3.41 5.33 -16.27
CA ALA A 103 -2.06 5.11 -15.74
C ALA A 103 -1.72 6.06 -14.59
N SER A 104 -1.98 7.36 -14.76
CA SER A 104 -1.70 8.38 -13.74
C SER A 104 -2.58 8.19 -12.49
N SER A 105 -3.86 7.89 -12.66
CA SER A 105 -4.76 7.61 -11.52
C SER A 105 -4.37 6.33 -10.78
N LEU A 106 -3.97 5.27 -11.48
CA LEU A 106 -3.54 4.00 -10.88
C LEU A 106 -2.24 4.18 -10.08
N LEU A 107 -1.25 4.86 -10.65
CA LEU A 107 -0.01 5.20 -9.95
C LEU A 107 -0.29 6.11 -8.75
N GLY A 108 -1.09 7.16 -8.94
CA GLY A 108 -1.42 8.12 -7.89
C GLY A 108 -2.15 7.47 -6.72
N LEU A 109 -3.21 6.71 -6.99
CA LEU A 109 -3.99 6.01 -5.96
C LEU A 109 -3.20 4.88 -5.31
N GLY A 110 -2.43 4.10 -6.08
CA GLY A 110 -1.62 3.01 -5.55
C GLY A 110 -0.56 3.48 -4.55
N ILE A 111 0.18 4.54 -4.91
CA ILE A 111 1.16 5.18 -4.01
C ILE A 111 0.43 5.80 -2.83
N PHE A 112 -0.66 6.54 -3.07
CA PHE A 112 -1.41 7.22 -2.01
C PHE A 112 -1.95 6.23 -0.96
N ILE A 113 -2.58 5.13 -1.38
CA ILE A 113 -3.12 4.10 -0.49
C ILE A 113 -1.98 3.42 0.29
N THR A 114 -0.87 3.09 -0.35
CA THR A 114 0.27 2.42 0.30
C THR A 114 0.91 3.31 1.36
N VAL A 115 1.11 4.59 1.02
CA VAL A 115 1.66 5.60 1.93
C VAL A 115 0.69 5.89 3.07
N LEU A 116 -0.59 6.08 2.79
CA LEU A 116 -1.61 6.36 3.81
C LEU A 116 -1.76 5.19 4.78
N SER A 117 -1.81 3.96 4.28
CA SER A 117 -1.90 2.75 5.09
C SER A 117 -0.68 2.59 6.00
N THR A 118 0.52 2.78 5.44
CA THR A 118 1.77 2.69 6.21
C THR A 118 1.91 3.84 7.21
N TRP A 119 1.52 5.06 6.81
CA TRP A 119 1.51 6.21 7.71
C TRP A 119 0.53 6.02 8.87
N PHE A 120 -0.67 5.49 8.60
CA PHE A 120 -1.64 5.17 9.65
C PHE A 120 -1.12 4.10 10.61
N ALA A 121 -0.54 3.01 10.09
CA ALA A 121 0.06 1.95 10.90
C ALA A 121 1.25 2.45 11.73
N LEU A 122 2.15 3.25 11.13
CA LEU A 122 3.28 3.87 11.83
C LEU A 122 2.82 4.90 12.85
N ASN A 123 1.82 5.72 12.56
CA ASN A 123 1.32 6.74 13.49
C ASN A 123 0.64 6.08 14.70
N LYS A 124 -0.08 4.97 14.48
CA LYS A 124 -0.63 4.13 15.55
C LYS A 124 0.48 3.55 16.42
N TYR A 125 1.49 2.90 15.83
CA TYR A 125 2.56 2.22 16.58
C TYR A 125 3.60 3.16 17.21
N LEU A 126 3.93 4.27 16.55
CA LEU A 126 4.87 5.24 17.10
C LEU A 126 4.23 6.33 17.95
N ARG A 127 2.90 6.51 17.97
CA ARG A 127 2.26 7.21 19.10
C ARG A 127 2.20 6.30 20.35
N MET A 128 2.22 4.99 20.17
CA MET A 128 2.41 4.01 21.24
C MET A 128 3.89 3.71 21.54
N SER A 129 4.86 4.45 20.97
CA SER A 129 6.27 4.13 21.19
C SER A 129 6.79 4.70 22.51
N LEU A 130 7.05 3.79 23.44
CA LEU A 130 8.26 3.68 24.28
C LEU A 130 8.01 3.53 25.79
N ASP A 131 6.87 3.98 26.31
CA ASP A 131 6.61 3.87 27.76
C ASP A 131 5.89 2.57 28.18
N ASP A 132 5.01 2.01 27.34
CA ASP A 132 4.24 0.80 27.72
C ASP A 132 4.90 -0.54 27.32
N LEU A 133 6.09 -0.52 26.71
CA LEU A 133 6.87 -1.76 26.51
C LEU A 133 7.74 -2.11 27.74
N TYR A 134 7.68 -1.26 28.78
CA TYR A 134 8.28 -1.44 30.09
C TYR A 134 7.24 -1.43 31.23
N SER A 135 5.97 -1.74 30.93
CA SER A 135 4.95 -2.08 31.93
C SER A 135 4.41 -3.48 31.71
#